data_AF-A0AAE7D6H4-F1
#
_entry.id   AF-A0AAE7D6H4-F1
#
_cell.length_a   1.000
_cell.length_b   1.000
_cell.length_c   1.000
_cell.angle_alpha   90.00
_cell.angle_beta   90.00
_cell.angle_gamma   90.00
#
_symmetry.space_group_name_H-M   'P 1'
#
loop_
_entity.id
_entity.type
_entity.pdbx_description
1 polymer ?
#
loop_
_entity_poly.entity_id
_entity_poly.type
_entity_poly.pdbx_seq_one_letter_code
_entity_poly.pdbx_strand_id
1 'polypeptide(L)'
;MSAPEKQYPFFHDMIIRWFQGELTTRELMFRLEATLQPEPYEPGFTDPVSLFETALEAAHPDYCFEWLDYKQYAKDTAPTVNGLLHQLKALLAGKQPLNEFMEWATWHNMDGGETTSGVFENRNIEYCCLIFLPLHYQQLNTAFYEKAGDIIARSNDTAYGAFVVALHLLLEKEHKSLYYFLTSYIEGHKTDAELNQYLEKKFSHQLPAFRYNINTFPYLDELHAAREHKSDTASFMQLMTL
;
A
#
# COMPACT_ATOMS: atom_id res chain seq x y z
N MET A 1 -46.80 -2.78 0.88
CA MET A 1 -45.54 -2.36 0.25
C MET A 1 -44.74 -1.65 1.33
N SER A 2 -43.75 -2.34 1.90
CA SER A 2 -42.87 -1.82 2.95
C SER A 2 -41.81 -0.88 2.36
N ALA A 3 -41.49 0.19 3.08
CA ALA A 3 -40.69 1.33 2.64
C ALA A 3 -39.26 1.00 2.15
N PRO A 4 -38.71 1.76 1.18
CA PRO A 4 -37.35 1.60 0.65
C PRO A 4 -36.23 2.25 1.50
N GLU A 5 -36.53 2.76 2.70
CA GLU A 5 -35.63 3.56 3.55
C GLU A 5 -34.32 2.88 4.03
N LYS A 6 -34.10 1.59 3.76
CA LYS A 6 -32.90 0.85 4.25
C LYS A 6 -31.86 0.49 3.18
N GLN A 7 -32.11 0.76 1.90
CA GLN A 7 -31.14 0.44 0.84
C GLN A 7 -30.06 1.51 0.68
N TYR A 8 -30.30 2.73 1.15
CA TYR A 8 -29.38 3.85 0.99
C TYR A 8 -28.03 3.68 1.72
N PRO A 9 -27.98 3.36 3.03
CA PRO A 9 -26.70 3.16 3.72
C PRO A 9 -25.90 2.00 3.15
N PHE A 10 -26.59 1.05 2.50
CA PHE A 10 -26.00 -0.17 1.99
C PHE A 10 -25.09 0.07 0.78
N PHE A 11 -25.50 0.90 -0.21
CA PHE A 11 -24.68 1.14 -1.40
C PHE A 11 -23.44 1.99 -1.08
N HIS A 12 -23.60 3.02 -0.25
CA HIS A 12 -22.49 3.84 0.22
C HIS A 12 -21.49 2.99 1.03
N ASP A 13 -21.98 2.22 2.02
CA ASP A 13 -21.13 1.32 2.81
C ASP A 13 -20.35 0.36 1.89
N MET A 14 -20.99 -0.22 0.88
CA MET A 14 -20.31 -1.13 -0.02
C MET A 14 -19.15 -0.50 -0.79
N ILE A 15 -19.35 0.65 -1.41
CA ILE A 15 -18.27 1.29 -2.18
C ILE A 15 -17.18 1.86 -1.24
N ILE A 16 -17.53 2.36 -0.06
CA ILE A 16 -16.57 2.78 0.98
C ILE A 16 -15.71 1.59 1.41
N ARG A 17 -16.32 0.43 1.67
CA ARG A 17 -15.60 -0.79 2.04
C ARG A 17 -14.70 -1.29 0.92
N TRP A 18 -15.08 -1.11 -0.33
CA TRP A 18 -14.18 -1.35 -1.46
C TRP A 18 -12.98 -0.39 -1.42
N PHE A 19 -13.20 0.92 -1.25
CA PHE A 19 -12.13 1.91 -1.13
C PHE A 19 -11.15 1.59 0.01
N GLN A 20 -11.67 1.25 1.18
CA GLN A 20 -10.91 0.84 2.35
C GLN A 20 -10.13 -0.47 2.16
N GLY A 21 -10.48 -1.26 1.13
CA GLY A 21 -9.89 -2.55 0.81
C GLY A 21 -10.56 -3.75 1.47
N GLU A 22 -11.69 -3.57 2.16
CA GLU A 22 -12.44 -4.68 2.78
C GLU A 22 -13.22 -5.54 1.78
N LEU A 23 -13.37 -5.06 0.54
CA LEU A 23 -13.94 -5.81 -0.57
C LEU A 23 -13.00 -5.78 -1.76
N THR A 24 -12.77 -6.92 -2.39
CA THR A 24 -12.20 -6.95 -3.75
C THR A 24 -13.21 -6.41 -4.75
N THR A 25 -12.77 -6.05 -5.96
CA THR A 25 -13.70 -5.63 -7.02
C THR A 25 -14.71 -6.73 -7.34
N ARG A 26 -14.26 -8.00 -7.40
CA ARG A 26 -15.16 -9.14 -7.55
C ARG A 26 -16.19 -9.27 -6.44
N GLU A 27 -15.80 -9.08 -5.18
CA GLU A 27 -16.71 -9.14 -4.04
C GLU A 27 -17.72 -7.99 -4.05
N LEU A 28 -17.29 -6.79 -4.46
CA LEU A 28 -18.16 -5.64 -4.68
C LEU A 28 -19.21 -5.98 -5.76
N MET A 29 -18.77 -6.39 -6.95
CA MET A 29 -19.66 -6.68 -8.09
C MET A 29 -20.65 -7.79 -7.79
N PHE A 30 -20.20 -8.89 -7.16
CA PHE A 30 -21.09 -9.98 -6.75
C PHE A 30 -22.21 -9.51 -5.81
N ARG A 31 -21.91 -8.60 -4.88
CA ARG A 31 -22.91 -8.06 -3.96
C ARG A 31 -23.87 -7.08 -4.64
N LEU A 32 -23.40 -6.36 -5.65
CA LEU A 32 -24.22 -5.41 -6.43
C LEU A 32 -25.12 -6.11 -7.46
N GLU A 33 -24.78 -7.32 -7.90
CA GLU A 33 -25.50 -8.06 -8.95
C GLU A 33 -27.01 -8.20 -8.66
N ALA A 34 -27.37 -8.50 -7.42
CA ALA A 34 -28.77 -8.70 -7.03
C ALA A 34 -29.61 -7.41 -7.00
N THR A 35 -28.96 -6.24 -6.92
CA THR A 35 -29.63 -4.96 -6.65
C THR A 35 -29.47 -3.94 -7.77
N LEU A 36 -28.27 -3.80 -8.34
CA LEU A 36 -27.96 -2.80 -9.36
C LEU A 36 -27.76 -3.41 -10.75
N GLN A 37 -27.54 -4.73 -10.84
CA GLN A 37 -27.24 -5.43 -12.11
C GLN A 37 -26.18 -4.69 -12.96
N PRO A 38 -24.99 -4.40 -12.40
CA PRO A 38 -23.94 -3.68 -13.13
C PRO A 38 -23.51 -4.47 -14.37
N GLU A 39 -22.99 -3.76 -15.38
CA GLU A 39 -22.33 -4.41 -16.50
C GLU A 39 -21.16 -5.30 -16.01
N PRO A 40 -20.77 -6.34 -16.77
CA PRO A 40 -19.65 -7.19 -16.38
C PRO A 40 -18.35 -6.39 -16.20
N TYR A 41 -17.71 -6.53 -15.04
CA TYR A 41 -16.40 -5.94 -14.79
C TYR A 41 -15.32 -6.68 -15.59
N GLU A 42 -14.58 -5.93 -16.42
CA GLU A 42 -13.40 -6.39 -17.14
C GLU A 42 -12.13 -5.69 -16.60
N PRO A 43 -11.25 -6.41 -15.88
CA PRO A 43 -10.00 -5.85 -15.37
C PRO A 43 -9.14 -5.20 -16.47
N GLY A 44 -8.66 -3.98 -16.22
CA GLY A 44 -7.84 -3.18 -17.14
C GLY A 44 -8.62 -2.37 -18.17
N PHE A 45 -9.94 -2.53 -18.24
CA PHE A 45 -10.80 -1.82 -19.20
C PHE A 45 -11.89 -1.01 -18.52
N THR A 46 -12.41 -1.49 -17.39
CA THR A 46 -13.51 -0.85 -16.66
C THR A 46 -13.03 -0.31 -15.33
N ASP A 47 -13.26 0.97 -15.06
CA ASP A 47 -13.08 1.52 -13.71
C ASP A 47 -14.21 1.02 -12.79
N PRO A 48 -13.91 0.29 -11.70
CA PRO A 48 -14.91 -0.22 -10.77
C PRO A 48 -15.81 0.86 -10.17
N VAL A 49 -15.28 2.07 -9.94
CA VAL A 49 -16.06 3.18 -9.38
C VAL A 49 -17.06 3.69 -10.40
N SER A 50 -16.61 3.94 -11.64
CA SER A 50 -17.49 4.33 -12.74
C SER A 50 -18.58 3.29 -13.01
N LEU A 51 -18.26 1.99 -12.92
CA LEU A 51 -19.23 0.91 -13.09
C LEU A 51 -20.31 0.92 -12.00
N PHE A 52 -19.90 1.12 -10.73
CA PHE A 52 -20.82 1.29 -9.61
C PHE A 52 -21.71 2.53 -9.81
N GLU A 53 -21.11 3.67 -10.15
CA GLU A 53 -21.83 4.94 -10.34
C GLU A 53 -22.86 4.85 -11.48
N THR A 54 -22.49 4.24 -12.60
CA THR A 54 -23.38 4.03 -13.75
C THR A 54 -24.57 3.13 -13.38
N ALA A 55 -24.31 2.02 -12.67
CA ALA A 55 -25.36 1.10 -12.25
C ALA A 55 -26.28 1.74 -11.18
N LEU A 56 -25.70 2.56 -10.29
CA LEU A 56 -26.45 3.29 -9.27
C LEU A 56 -27.34 4.37 -9.91
N GLU A 57 -26.83 5.12 -10.89
CA GLU A 57 -27.61 6.13 -11.62
C GLU A 57 -28.81 5.52 -12.34
N ALA A 58 -28.61 4.37 -12.99
CA ALA A 58 -29.67 3.70 -13.75
C ALA A 58 -30.78 3.13 -12.86
N ALA A 59 -30.44 2.53 -11.72
CA ALA A 59 -31.40 1.89 -10.83
C ALA A 59 -31.99 2.85 -9.78
N HIS A 60 -31.20 3.82 -9.31
CA HIS A 60 -31.50 4.71 -8.19
C HIS A 60 -30.87 6.11 -8.36
N PRO A 61 -31.37 6.94 -9.29
CA PRO A 61 -30.75 8.23 -9.64
C PRO A 61 -30.62 9.19 -8.45
N ASP A 62 -31.61 9.24 -7.56
CA ASP A 62 -31.57 10.09 -6.35
C ASP A 62 -30.36 9.73 -5.45
N TYR A 63 -30.06 8.43 -5.32
CA TYR A 63 -28.92 7.96 -4.53
C TYR A 63 -27.58 8.21 -5.22
N CYS A 64 -27.55 8.23 -6.55
CA CYS A 64 -26.34 8.61 -7.28
C CYS A 64 -25.96 10.07 -7.00
N PHE A 65 -26.93 11.01 -7.00
CA PHE A 65 -26.65 12.40 -6.65
C PHE A 65 -26.08 12.55 -5.24
N GLU A 66 -26.64 11.83 -4.26
CA GLU A 66 -26.14 11.84 -2.89
C GLU A 66 -24.75 11.20 -2.75
N TRP A 67 -24.49 10.10 -3.48
CA TRP A 67 -23.15 9.51 -3.56
C TRP A 67 -22.11 10.48 -4.12
N LEU A 68 -22.45 11.16 -5.22
CA LEU A 68 -21.55 12.12 -5.87
C LEU A 68 -21.26 13.34 -4.98
N ASP A 69 -22.22 13.78 -4.17
CA ASP A 69 -22.03 14.83 -3.17
C ASP A 69 -21.14 14.34 -2.01
N TYR A 70 -21.44 13.15 -1.47
CA TYR A 70 -20.67 12.55 -0.39
C TYR A 70 -19.20 12.26 -0.76
N LYS A 71 -18.95 11.69 -1.95
CA LYS A 71 -17.60 11.32 -2.44
C LYS A 71 -16.64 12.51 -2.45
N GLN A 72 -17.13 13.74 -2.64
CA GLN A 72 -16.31 14.95 -2.60
C GLN A 72 -15.71 15.23 -1.21
N TYR A 73 -16.30 14.68 -0.15
CA TYR A 73 -15.95 14.94 1.25
C TYR A 73 -15.64 13.68 2.06
N ALA A 74 -15.67 12.49 1.44
CA ALA A 74 -15.59 11.19 2.09
C ALA A 74 -14.18 10.86 2.60
N LYS A 75 -13.87 11.30 3.83
CA LYS A 75 -12.58 11.04 4.52
C LYS A 75 -12.41 9.59 4.97
N ASP A 76 -13.49 8.83 5.04
CA ASP A 76 -13.57 7.44 5.46
C ASP A 76 -13.33 6.44 4.32
N THR A 77 -12.90 6.91 3.14
CA THR A 77 -12.51 6.06 2.00
C THR A 77 -11.04 5.60 2.06
N ALA A 78 -10.29 6.05 3.07
CA ALA A 78 -8.86 5.76 3.17
C ALA A 78 -8.57 4.25 3.26
N PRO A 79 -7.61 3.70 2.49
CA PRO A 79 -7.20 2.32 2.62
C PRO A 79 -6.67 2.04 3.99
N THR A 80 -7.01 0.86 4.48
CA THR A 80 -6.63 0.40 5.80
C THR A 80 -5.58 -0.70 5.70
N VAL A 81 -4.86 -0.94 6.79
CA VAL A 81 -3.95 -2.07 6.96
C VAL A 81 -4.72 -3.37 6.72
N ASN A 82 -5.88 -3.51 7.34
CA ASN A 82 -6.73 -4.70 7.21
C ASN A 82 -7.23 -4.87 5.78
N GLY A 83 -7.57 -3.78 5.10
CA GLY A 83 -7.96 -3.78 3.70
C GLY A 83 -6.83 -4.25 2.79
N LEU A 84 -5.63 -3.68 2.90
CA LEU A 84 -4.48 -4.16 2.12
C LEU A 84 -4.18 -5.65 2.38
N LEU A 85 -4.29 -6.11 3.63
CA LEU A 85 -4.14 -7.52 3.97
C LEU A 85 -5.24 -8.39 3.36
N HIS A 86 -6.49 -7.94 3.34
CA HIS A 86 -7.61 -8.65 2.71
C HIS A 86 -7.36 -8.83 1.21
N GLN A 87 -6.98 -7.74 0.54
CA GLN A 87 -6.61 -7.73 -0.87
C GLN A 87 -5.45 -8.69 -1.16
N LEU A 88 -4.39 -8.63 -0.35
CA LEU A 88 -3.24 -9.52 -0.47
C LEU A 88 -3.61 -11.00 -0.29
N LYS A 89 -4.47 -11.32 0.69
CA LYS A 89 -4.98 -12.68 0.90
C LYS A 89 -5.82 -13.17 -0.28
N ALA A 90 -6.65 -12.31 -0.86
CA ALA A 90 -7.43 -12.65 -2.04
C ALA A 90 -6.54 -12.92 -3.26
N LEU A 91 -5.47 -12.14 -3.44
CA LEU A 91 -4.47 -12.34 -4.50
C LEU A 91 -3.76 -13.69 -4.31
N LEU A 92 -3.24 -13.95 -3.11
CA LEU A 92 -2.55 -15.20 -2.77
C LEU A 92 -3.45 -16.44 -2.91
N ALA A 93 -4.75 -16.29 -2.63
CA ALA A 93 -5.74 -17.36 -2.80
C ALA A 93 -6.21 -17.53 -4.25
N GLY A 94 -5.71 -16.73 -5.20
CA GLY A 94 -6.15 -16.75 -6.60
C GLY A 94 -7.60 -16.29 -6.81
N LYS A 95 -8.20 -15.63 -5.81
CA LYS A 95 -9.57 -15.09 -5.88
C LYS A 95 -9.63 -13.79 -6.69
N GLN A 96 -8.52 -13.07 -6.77
CA GLN A 96 -8.34 -11.92 -7.66
C GLN A 96 -7.01 -12.00 -8.43
N PRO A 97 -6.97 -11.52 -9.68
CA PRO A 97 -5.74 -11.40 -10.45
C PRO A 97 -4.90 -10.20 -10.01
N LEU A 98 -3.62 -10.19 -10.38
CA LEU A 98 -2.67 -9.14 -9.98
C LEU A 98 -3.05 -7.75 -10.50
N ASN A 99 -3.60 -7.65 -11.71
CA ASN A 99 -4.02 -6.36 -12.26
C ASN A 99 -5.19 -5.74 -11.47
N GLU A 100 -6.18 -6.53 -11.07
CA GLU A 100 -7.29 -6.07 -10.22
C GLU A 100 -6.77 -5.60 -8.85
N PHE A 101 -5.82 -6.34 -8.25
CA PHE A 101 -5.15 -5.91 -7.03
C PHE A 101 -4.40 -4.57 -7.21
N MET A 102 -3.66 -4.42 -8.31
CA MET A 102 -2.89 -3.21 -8.59
C MET A 102 -3.79 -2.01 -8.91
N GLU A 103 -4.89 -2.21 -9.63
CA GLU A 103 -5.91 -1.18 -9.86
C GLU A 103 -6.42 -0.61 -8.53
N TRP A 104 -6.83 -1.49 -7.60
CA TRP A 104 -7.23 -1.04 -6.27
C TRP A 104 -6.08 -0.36 -5.51
N ALA A 105 -4.88 -0.96 -5.47
CA ALA A 105 -3.77 -0.40 -4.70
C ALA A 105 -3.36 1.00 -5.20
N THR A 106 -3.61 1.30 -6.48
CA THR A 106 -3.19 2.54 -7.13
C THR A 106 -4.32 3.50 -7.47
N TRP A 107 -5.58 3.21 -7.10
CA TRP A 107 -6.71 4.05 -7.49
C TRP A 107 -6.57 5.51 -7.02
N HIS A 108 -5.89 5.71 -5.88
CA HIS A 108 -5.59 7.00 -5.25
C HIS A 108 -4.45 7.78 -5.91
N ASN A 109 -3.80 7.24 -6.95
CA ASN A 109 -2.73 7.96 -7.65
C ASN A 109 -3.35 9.17 -8.37
N MET A 110 -3.46 10.28 -7.65
CA MET A 110 -3.85 11.57 -8.20
C MET A 110 -2.65 12.17 -8.94
N ASP A 111 -2.90 12.76 -10.10
CA ASP A 111 -1.86 13.34 -10.94
C ASP A 111 -1.04 14.41 -10.18
N GLY A 112 0.22 14.07 -9.89
CA GLY A 112 1.39 14.95 -9.91
C GLY A 112 1.44 16.22 -9.05
N GLY A 113 0.50 16.51 -8.15
CA GLY A 113 0.54 17.77 -7.40
C GLY A 113 -0.34 17.89 -6.15
N GLU A 114 -1.26 16.97 -5.91
CA GLU A 114 -2.15 17.06 -4.76
C GLU A 114 -1.57 16.34 -3.54
N THR A 115 -1.64 16.99 -2.39
CA THR A 115 -1.15 16.44 -1.12
C THR A 115 -2.01 15.23 -0.75
N THR A 116 -1.40 14.05 -0.67
CA THR A 116 -2.01 12.78 -0.22
C THR A 116 -2.32 12.75 1.28
N SER A 117 -2.18 13.88 1.98
CA SER A 117 -2.40 14.01 3.42
C SER A 117 -3.83 13.62 3.80
N GLY A 118 -3.97 12.46 4.44
CA GLY A 118 -5.26 11.94 4.93
C GLY A 118 -5.96 10.97 3.98
N VAL A 119 -5.30 10.52 2.91
CA VAL A 119 -5.86 9.56 1.95
C VAL A 119 -5.65 8.10 2.39
N PHE A 120 -4.78 7.85 3.37
CA PHE A 120 -4.47 6.51 3.88
C PHE A 120 -4.52 6.47 5.42
N GLU A 121 -4.82 5.29 5.99
CA GLU A 121 -4.84 5.08 7.46
C GLU A 121 -3.50 5.44 8.11
N ASN A 122 -2.39 5.08 7.48
CA ASN A 122 -1.05 5.43 7.97
C ASN A 122 -0.05 5.62 6.81
N ARG A 123 1.12 6.17 7.14
CA ARG A 123 2.18 6.47 6.16
C ARG A 123 2.83 5.22 5.53
N ASN A 124 2.75 4.07 6.18
CA ASN A 124 3.33 2.82 5.72
C ASN A 124 2.50 2.21 4.58
N ILE A 125 1.17 2.12 4.74
CA ILE A 125 0.30 1.70 3.63
C ILE A 125 0.31 2.72 2.49
N GLU A 126 0.35 4.02 2.80
CA GLU A 126 0.50 5.06 1.77
C GLU A 126 1.77 4.83 0.93
N TYR A 127 2.92 4.60 1.58
CA TYR A 127 4.15 4.27 0.88
C TYR A 127 4.05 2.97 0.06
N CYS A 128 3.45 1.93 0.64
CA CYS A 128 3.32 0.64 -0.02
C CYS A 128 2.51 0.76 -1.32
N CYS A 129 1.36 1.43 -1.25
CA CYS A 129 0.41 1.57 -2.36
C CYS A 129 0.86 2.59 -3.42
N LEU A 130 1.36 3.75 -3.01
CA LEU A 130 1.71 4.83 -3.96
C LEU A 130 3.13 4.70 -4.53
N ILE A 131 4.05 4.10 -3.78
CA ILE A 131 5.47 4.07 -4.16
C ILE A 131 5.94 2.65 -4.46
N PHE A 132 5.87 1.77 -3.47
CA PHE A 132 6.54 0.47 -3.55
C PHE A 132 5.92 -0.44 -4.61
N LEU A 133 4.60 -0.65 -4.54
CA LEU A 133 3.89 -1.53 -5.45
C LEU A 133 4.02 -1.05 -6.91
N PRO A 134 3.74 0.21 -7.27
CA PRO A 134 3.90 0.71 -8.65
C PRO A 134 5.30 0.50 -9.22
N LEU A 135 6.35 0.67 -8.41
CA LEU A 135 7.74 0.53 -8.85
C LEU A 135 8.19 -0.93 -9.01
N HIS A 136 7.54 -1.87 -8.32
CA HIS A 136 8.08 -3.22 -8.16
C HIS A 136 7.12 -4.35 -8.53
N TYR A 137 5.82 -4.14 -8.70
CA TYR A 137 4.83 -5.22 -8.83
C TYR A 137 5.17 -6.27 -9.91
N GLN A 138 5.77 -5.85 -11.03
CA GLN A 138 6.12 -6.74 -12.15
C GLN A 138 7.19 -7.79 -11.80
N GLN A 139 8.03 -7.53 -10.79
CA GLN A 139 9.10 -8.43 -10.34
C GLN A 139 8.72 -9.18 -9.05
N LEU A 140 7.54 -8.95 -8.48
CA LEU A 140 7.09 -9.60 -7.25
C LEU A 140 6.50 -10.97 -7.55
N ASN A 141 6.67 -11.90 -6.62
CA ASN A 141 6.13 -13.26 -6.71
C ASN A 141 5.36 -13.62 -5.43
N THR A 142 4.75 -14.80 -5.42
CA THR A 142 3.97 -15.29 -4.26
C THR A 142 4.75 -15.24 -2.95
N ALA A 143 6.02 -15.67 -2.95
CA ALA A 143 6.87 -15.67 -1.75
C ALA A 143 7.16 -14.25 -1.23
N PHE A 144 7.24 -13.25 -2.11
CA PHE A 144 7.31 -11.85 -1.69
C PHE A 144 6.02 -11.45 -0.99
N TYR A 145 4.87 -11.71 -1.61
CA TYR A 145 3.56 -11.29 -1.10
C TYR A 145 3.23 -11.92 0.25
N GLU A 146 3.59 -13.19 0.47
CA GLU A 146 3.45 -13.84 1.78
C GLU A 146 4.21 -13.08 2.88
N LYS A 147 5.49 -12.78 2.64
CA LYS A 147 6.34 -12.06 3.61
C LYS A 147 5.95 -10.60 3.77
N ALA A 148 5.51 -9.95 2.69
CA ALA A 148 5.03 -8.58 2.75
C ALA A 148 3.78 -8.48 3.63
N GLY A 149 2.92 -9.50 3.65
CA GLY A 149 1.76 -9.59 4.54
C GLY A 149 2.15 -9.46 6.02
N ASP A 150 3.21 -10.12 6.46
CA ASP A 150 3.68 -10.05 7.84
C ASP A 150 4.22 -8.66 8.21
N ILE A 151 4.88 -7.97 7.26
CA ILE A 151 5.37 -6.61 7.44
C ILE A 151 4.18 -5.63 7.51
N ILE A 152 3.21 -5.76 6.59
CA ILE A 152 2.01 -4.92 6.53
C ILE A 152 1.17 -5.07 7.80
N ALA A 153 1.01 -6.28 8.32
CA ALA A 153 0.24 -6.54 9.53
C ALA A 153 0.75 -5.80 10.77
N ARG A 154 2.03 -5.44 10.80
CA ARG A 154 2.68 -4.71 11.90
C ARG A 154 2.80 -3.21 11.64
N SER A 155 2.28 -2.74 10.51
CA SER A 155 2.51 -1.36 10.04
C SER A 155 2.03 -0.27 11.00
N ASN A 156 0.96 -0.51 11.78
CA ASN A 156 0.47 0.46 12.76
C ASN A 156 1.45 0.71 13.92
N ASP A 157 2.30 -0.28 14.25
CA ASP A 157 3.28 -0.20 15.32
C ASP A 157 4.72 -0.02 14.78
N THR A 158 4.90 -0.03 13.46
CA THR A 158 6.21 0.02 12.81
C THR A 158 6.54 1.45 12.36
N ALA A 159 7.69 1.96 12.78
CA ALA A 159 8.18 3.25 12.29
C ALA A 159 8.37 3.23 10.76
N TYR A 160 8.04 4.33 10.08
CA TYR A 160 8.16 4.44 8.61
C TYR A 160 9.51 3.96 8.07
N GLY A 161 10.60 4.37 8.71
CA GLY A 161 11.95 3.97 8.29
C GLY A 161 12.14 2.45 8.30
N ALA A 162 11.65 1.77 9.34
CA ALA A 162 11.79 0.33 9.51
C ALA A 162 10.95 -0.42 8.49
N PHE A 163 9.73 0.04 8.25
CA PHE A 163 8.82 -0.52 7.27
C PHE A 163 9.40 -0.49 5.85
N VAL A 164 9.94 0.66 5.43
CA VAL A 164 10.56 0.84 4.09
C VAL A 164 11.72 -0.12 3.89
N VAL A 165 12.63 -0.21 4.87
CA VAL A 165 13.79 -1.10 4.81
C VAL A 165 13.34 -2.56 4.73
N ALA A 166 12.42 -2.98 5.60
CA ALA A 166 11.93 -4.36 5.63
C ALA A 166 11.33 -4.79 4.28
N LEU A 167 10.50 -3.95 3.66
CA LEU A 167 9.93 -4.23 2.32
C LEU A 167 11.01 -4.34 1.24
N HIS A 168 12.01 -3.46 1.24
CA HIS A 168 13.09 -3.52 0.26
C HIS A 168 13.96 -4.77 0.44
N LEU A 169 14.19 -5.20 1.68
CA LEU A 169 14.99 -6.39 1.96
C LEU A 169 14.36 -7.69 1.48
N LEU A 170 13.05 -7.70 1.19
CA LEU A 170 12.42 -8.83 0.50
C LEU A 170 12.90 -8.96 -0.96
N LEU A 171 13.40 -7.89 -1.57
CA LEU A 171 13.98 -7.91 -2.91
C LEU A 171 15.45 -8.35 -2.81
N GLU A 172 15.78 -9.52 -3.35
CA GLU A 172 17.14 -10.11 -3.25
C GLU A 172 18.25 -9.15 -3.71
N LYS A 173 17.99 -8.39 -4.78
CA LYS A 173 18.92 -7.37 -5.31
C LYS A 173 19.22 -6.27 -4.28
N GLU A 174 18.21 -5.82 -3.55
CA GLU A 174 18.36 -4.75 -2.56
C GLU A 174 19.00 -5.29 -1.29
N HIS A 175 18.65 -6.51 -0.87
CA HIS A 175 19.31 -7.19 0.23
C HIS A 175 20.83 -7.30 0.00
N LYS A 176 21.26 -7.82 -1.15
CA LYS A 176 22.69 -7.92 -1.49
C LYS A 176 23.35 -6.54 -1.55
N SER A 177 22.72 -5.57 -2.19
CA SER A 177 23.22 -4.20 -2.30
C SER A 177 23.46 -3.58 -0.92
N LEU A 178 22.48 -3.69 -0.01
CA LEU A 178 22.60 -3.15 1.33
C LEU A 178 23.66 -3.87 2.15
N TYR A 179 23.70 -5.20 2.09
CA TYR A 179 24.70 -6.01 2.78
C TYR A 179 26.14 -5.56 2.46
N TYR A 180 26.47 -5.42 1.17
CA TYR A 180 27.81 -4.99 0.76
C TYR A 180 28.13 -3.57 1.20
N PHE A 181 27.17 -2.65 1.12
CA PHE A 181 27.36 -1.29 1.57
C PHE A 181 27.63 -1.23 3.08
N LEU A 182 26.81 -1.92 3.88
CA LEU A 182 26.95 -1.94 5.33
C LEU A 182 28.22 -2.63 5.79
N THR A 183 28.68 -3.69 5.09
CA THR A 183 29.98 -4.31 5.34
C THR A 183 31.10 -3.27 5.24
N SER A 184 31.14 -2.55 4.11
CA SER A 184 32.14 -1.51 3.88
C SER A 184 32.05 -0.36 4.89
N TYR A 185 30.85 -0.02 5.34
CA TYR A 185 30.63 1.00 6.38
C TYR A 185 31.12 0.56 7.76
N ILE A 186 30.76 -0.65 8.19
CA ILE A 186 31.17 -1.24 9.48
C ILE A 186 32.70 -1.42 9.54
N GLU A 187 33.35 -1.79 8.42
CA GLU A 187 34.81 -1.88 8.32
C GLU A 187 35.52 -0.52 8.35
N GLY A 188 34.76 0.58 8.28
CA GLY A 188 35.29 1.94 8.32
C GLY A 188 35.74 2.49 6.97
N HIS A 189 35.43 1.80 5.87
CA HIS A 189 35.73 2.25 4.51
C HIS A 189 34.70 3.26 3.96
N LYS A 190 33.57 3.45 4.65
CA LYS A 190 32.55 4.46 4.35
C LYS A 190 32.31 5.43 5.51
N THR A 191 31.90 6.64 5.15
CA THR A 191 31.55 7.72 6.08
C THR A 191 30.03 7.86 6.26
N ASP A 192 29.61 8.60 7.27
CA ASP A 192 28.17 8.87 7.53
C ASP A 192 27.55 9.70 6.40
N ALA A 193 28.34 10.56 5.75
CA ALA A 193 27.92 11.29 4.57
C ALA A 193 27.60 10.34 3.41
N GLU A 194 28.45 9.33 3.19
CA GLU A 194 28.20 8.29 2.18
C GLU A 194 27.02 7.40 2.56
N LEU A 195 26.83 7.07 3.85
CA LEU A 195 25.65 6.36 4.34
C LEU A 195 24.39 7.16 4.06
N ASN A 196 24.36 8.45 4.39
CA ASN A 196 23.22 9.32 4.12
C ASN A 196 22.87 9.36 2.62
N GLN A 197 23.87 9.53 1.76
CA GLN A 197 23.66 9.53 0.30
C GLN A 197 23.14 8.18 -0.20
N TYR A 198 23.65 7.07 0.33
CA TYR A 198 23.19 5.73 -0.03
C TYR A 198 21.73 5.53 0.35
N LEU A 199 21.36 5.85 1.60
CA LEU A 199 19.99 5.74 2.10
C LEU A 199 19.03 6.64 1.33
N GLU A 200 19.41 7.89 1.06
CA GLU A 200 18.62 8.81 0.24
C GLU A 200 18.37 8.25 -1.15
N LYS A 201 19.43 7.81 -1.84
CA LYS A 201 19.33 7.25 -3.19
C LYS A 201 18.48 5.98 -3.25
N LYS A 202 18.54 5.15 -2.21
CA LYS A 202 17.90 3.83 -2.22
C LYS A 202 16.45 3.84 -1.76
N PHE A 203 16.12 4.65 -0.75
CA PHE A 203 14.85 4.53 -0.06
C PHE A 203 13.99 5.79 -0.14
N SER A 204 14.52 6.92 -0.64
CA SER A 204 13.70 8.12 -0.84
C SER A 204 12.87 8.04 -2.10
N HIS A 205 11.69 8.66 -2.04
CA HIS A 205 10.92 9.02 -3.22
C HIS A 205 11.04 10.54 -3.54
N GLN A 206 10.60 10.95 -4.73
CA GLN A 206 10.61 12.38 -5.14
C GLN A 206 9.68 13.25 -4.29
N LEU A 207 8.62 12.66 -3.73
CA LEU A 207 7.69 13.34 -2.84
C LEU A 207 8.37 13.65 -1.50
N PRO A 208 8.42 14.92 -1.04
CA PRO A 208 9.09 15.30 0.21
C PRO A 208 8.61 14.52 1.44
N ALA A 209 7.32 14.17 1.47
CA ALA A 209 6.71 13.35 2.52
C ALA A 209 7.24 11.91 2.58
N PHE A 210 8.06 11.47 1.62
CA PHE A 210 8.64 10.12 1.57
C PHE A 210 10.16 10.15 1.42
N ARG A 211 10.80 11.25 1.86
CA ARG A 211 12.25 11.32 1.92
C ARG A 211 12.78 10.44 3.06
N TYR A 212 13.82 9.68 2.75
CA TYR A 212 14.54 8.80 3.65
C TYR A 212 15.99 9.26 3.76
N ASN A 213 16.50 9.50 4.96
CA ASN A 213 17.88 9.91 5.18
C ASN A 213 18.42 9.28 6.47
N ILE A 214 19.66 9.62 6.84
CA ILE A 214 20.30 9.07 8.05
C ILE A 214 19.50 9.36 9.33
N ASN A 215 18.80 10.50 9.41
CA ASN A 215 17.98 10.86 10.57
C ASN A 215 16.66 10.09 10.65
N THR A 216 16.22 9.47 9.54
CA THR A 216 15.04 8.59 9.51
C THR A 216 15.42 7.12 9.49
N PHE A 217 16.72 6.80 9.55
CA PHE A 217 17.21 5.43 9.62
C PHE A 217 17.04 4.90 11.05
N PRO A 218 16.13 3.94 11.28
CA PRO A 218 15.74 3.55 12.63
C PRO A 218 16.79 2.70 13.34
N TYR A 219 17.81 2.23 12.62
CA TYR A 219 18.86 1.33 13.12
C TYR A 219 20.23 2.04 13.22
N LEU A 220 20.25 3.37 13.28
CA LEU A 220 21.49 4.16 13.23
C LEU A 220 22.39 3.90 14.43
N ASP A 221 21.82 3.86 15.63
CA ASP A 221 22.57 3.64 16.86
C ASP A 221 23.17 2.23 16.89
N GLU A 222 22.39 1.22 16.50
CA GLU A 222 22.86 -0.16 16.36
C GLU A 222 23.93 -0.29 15.27
N LEU A 223 23.83 0.46 14.18
CA LEU A 223 24.82 0.47 13.11
C LEU A 223 26.14 1.11 13.55
N HIS A 224 26.08 2.21 14.30
CA HIS A 224 27.26 2.83 14.91
C HIS A 224 27.92 1.89 15.92
N ALA A 225 27.14 1.24 16.78
CA ALA A 225 27.65 0.22 17.69
C ALA A 225 28.30 -0.94 16.92
N ALA A 226 27.68 -1.43 15.85
CA ALA A 226 28.24 -2.49 15.01
C ALA A 226 29.58 -2.07 14.40
N ARG A 227 29.70 -0.82 13.94
CA ARG A 227 30.94 -0.24 13.40
C ARG A 227 32.05 -0.14 14.45
N GLU A 228 31.74 0.39 15.63
CA GLU A 228 32.72 0.53 16.73
C GLU A 228 33.31 -0.82 17.14
N HIS A 229 32.46 -1.84 17.21
CA HIS A 229 32.85 -3.20 17.61
C HIS A 229 33.32 -4.08 16.46
N LYS A 230 33.32 -3.57 15.21
CA LYS A 230 33.59 -4.33 13.98
C LYS A 230 32.78 -5.64 13.93
N SER A 231 31.50 -5.52 14.23
CA SER A 231 30.57 -6.65 14.32
C SER A 231 30.30 -7.28 12.96
N ASP A 232 29.83 -8.52 12.97
CA ASP A 232 29.39 -9.21 11.77
C ASP A 232 28.17 -8.51 11.13
N THR A 233 28.27 -8.22 9.83
CA THR A 233 27.21 -7.52 9.08
C THR A 233 25.97 -8.39 8.91
N ALA A 234 26.10 -9.71 8.81
CA ALA A 234 24.94 -10.60 8.68
C ALA A 234 24.07 -10.54 9.94
N SER A 235 24.69 -10.50 11.12
CA SER A 235 24.02 -10.33 12.41
C SER A 235 23.26 -8.99 12.49
N PHE A 236 23.86 -7.88 12.02
CA PHE A 236 23.18 -6.60 11.96
C PHE A 236 21.98 -6.62 10.99
N MET A 237 22.12 -7.24 9.82
CA MET A 237 21.04 -7.34 8.83
C MET A 237 19.80 -8.08 9.36
N GLN A 238 19.97 -9.04 10.27
CA GLN A 238 18.84 -9.75 10.88
C GLN A 238 17.90 -8.81 11.67
N LEU A 239 18.46 -7.77 12.30
CA LEU A 239 17.66 -6.76 13.03
C LEU A 239 16.68 -6.01 12.11
N MET A 240 17.03 -5.87 10.83
CA MET A 240 16.24 -5.12 9.85
C MET A 240 15.17 -5.96 9.15
N THR A 241 15.19 -7.28 9.36
CA THR A 241 14.23 -8.24 8.78
C THR A 241 13.18 -8.73 9.78
N LEU A 242 13.37 -8.43 11.07
CA LEU A 242 12.44 -8.71 12.16
C LEU A 242 11.36 -7.63 12.24
#